data_AF-A0A531ML92-F1
#
_entry.id   AF-A0A531ML92-F1
#
_cell.length_a   1.000
_cell.length_b   1.000
_cell.length_c   1.000
_cell.angle_alpha   90.00
_cell.angle_beta   90.00
_cell.angle_gamma   90.00
#
_symmetry.space_group_name_H-M   'P 1'
#
loop_
_entity.id
_entity.type
_entity.pdbx_description
1 polymer ?
#
loop_
_entity_poly.entity_id
_entity_poly.type
_entity_poly.pdbx_seq_one_letter_code
_entity_poly.pdbx_strand_id
1 'polypeptide(L)' 'MAKFLYIYHGSGKMPTSDSERKAMTDAWTDWFGKLGSAVVDPGNPVGMSKTVMPSGKIENNGGSNPTGGYSIIEAKD' A
#
# COMPACT_ATOMS: atom_id res chain seq x y z
N MET A 1 -19.92 -4.23 9.09
CA MET A 1 -18.53 -4.70 8.88
C MET A 1 -17.62 -3.49 9.07
N ALA A 2 -16.41 -3.70 9.59
CA ALA A 2 -15.44 -2.63 9.75
C ALA A 2 -14.58 -2.50 8.49
N LYS A 3 -14.09 -1.29 8.24
CA LYS A 3 -13.10 -1.04 7.18
C LYS A 3 -11.72 -0.94 7.80
N PHE A 4 -10.81 -1.73 7.26
CA PHE A 4 -9.41 -1.80 7.67
C PHE A 4 -8.55 -1.13 6.60
N LEU A 5 -7.66 -0.26 7.06
CA LEU A 5 -6.67 0.39 6.21
C LEU A 5 -5.37 -0.40 6.29
N TYR A 6 -5.01 -1.04 5.20
CA TYR A 6 -3.70 -1.69 5.09
C TYR A 6 -2.72 -0.65 4.55
N ILE A 7 -1.66 -0.40 5.31
CA ILE A 7 -0.57 0.48 4.92
C ILE A 7 0.66 -0.39 4.63
N TYR A 8 1.13 -0.35 3.39
CA TYR A 8 2.31 -1.09 2.98
C TYR A 8 3.55 -0.24 3.24
N HIS A 9 4.51 -0.81 3.94
CA HIS A 9 5.75 -0.15 4.32
C HIS A 9 6.96 -0.78 3.64
N GLY A 10 8.00 0.05 3.47
CA GLY A 10 9.25 -0.34 2.85
C GLY A 10 9.25 -0.17 1.33
N SER A 11 10.41 0.19 0.79
CA SER A 11 10.71 0.09 -0.64
C SER A 11 11.16 -1.34 -0.91
N GLY A 12 10.24 -2.30 -0.87
CA GLY A 12 10.55 -3.71 -1.17
C GLY A 12 11.46 -3.81 -2.39
N LYS A 13 12.37 -4.79 -2.43
CA LYS A 13 13.34 -4.94 -3.52
C LYS A 13 12.62 -4.85 -4.86
N MET A 14 12.83 -3.74 -5.57
CA MET A 14 12.15 -3.52 -6.84
C MET A 14 12.59 -4.64 -7.80
N PRO A 15 11.65 -5.44 -8.33
CA PRO A 15 11.98 -6.51 -9.24
C PRO A 15 12.67 -5.93 -10.49
N THR A 16 13.88 -6.40 -10.77
CA THR A 16 14.72 -5.85 -11.85
C THR A 16 14.47 -6.57 -13.16
N SER A 17 14.09 -7.85 -13.11
CA SER A 17 13.73 -8.65 -14.28
C SER A 17 12.22 -8.64 -14.56
N ASP A 18 11.85 -8.91 -15.81
CA ASP A 18 10.43 -9.08 -16.21
C ASP A 18 9.76 -10.27 -15.51
N SER A 19 10.51 -11.35 -15.31
CA SER A 19 10.00 -12.56 -14.62
C SER A 19 9.64 -12.26 -13.17
N GLU A 20 10.52 -11.57 -12.43
CA GLU A 20 10.25 -11.16 -11.05
C GLU A 20 9.08 -10.17 -10.97
N ARG A 21 9.00 -9.20 -11.91
CA ARG A 21 7.87 -8.27 -12.00
C ARG A 21 6.56 -9.02 -12.20
N LYS A 22 6.53 -9.96 -13.13
CA LYS A 22 5.34 -10.77 -13.39
C LYS A 22 4.94 -11.61 -12.18
N ALA A 23 5.89 -12.31 -11.55
CA ALA A 23 5.62 -13.13 -10.37
C ALA A 23 5.05 -12.29 -9.21
N MET A 24 5.56 -11.08 -8.99
CA MET A 24 5.03 -10.15 -7.99
C MET A 24 3.59 -9.72 -8.31
N THR A 25 3.33 -9.32 -9.55
CA THR A 25 2.00 -8.89 -10.00
C THR A 25 0.97 -10.03 -9.94
N ASP A 26 1.36 -11.24 -10.35
CA ASP A 26 0.49 -12.42 -10.30
C ASP A 26 0.14 -12.76 -8.84
N ALA A 27 1.14 -12.83 -7.95
CA ALA A 27 0.91 -13.10 -6.53
C ALA A 27 0.00 -12.04 -5.87
N TRP A 28 0.17 -10.77 -6.24
CA TRP A 28 -0.67 -9.68 -5.77
C TRP A 28 -2.11 -9.83 -6.26
N THR A 29 -2.28 -10.07 -7.57
CA THR A 29 -3.59 -10.26 -8.21
C THR A 29 -4.33 -11.46 -7.62
N ASP A 30 -3.65 -12.59 -7.44
CA ASP A 30 -4.21 -13.82 -6.86
C ASP A 30 -4.70 -13.60 -5.42
N TRP A 31 -3.95 -12.83 -4.64
CA TRP A 31 -4.33 -12.52 -3.26
C TRP A 31 -5.59 -11.65 -3.20
N PHE A 32 -5.66 -10.56 -3.99
CA PHE A 32 -6.87 -9.76 -4.10
C PHE A 32 -8.07 -10.57 -4.64
N GLY A 33 -7.82 -11.47 -5.59
CA GLY A 33 -8.84 -12.39 -6.10
C GLY A 33 -9.45 -13.28 -5.01
N LYS A 34 -8.65 -13.76 -4.06
CA LYS A 34 -9.13 -14.55 -2.90
C LYS A 34 -9.97 -13.72 -1.92
N LEU A 35 -9.67 -12.43 -1.76
CA LEU A 35 -10.43 -11.53 -0.89
C LEU A 35 -11.78 -11.13 -1.53
N GLY A 36 -11.85 -11.05 -2.86
CA GLY A 36 -13.09 -10.82 -3.59
C GLY A 36 -13.77 -9.49 -3.18
N SER A 37 -15.05 -9.56 -2.84
CA SER A 37 -15.85 -8.37 -2.49
C SER A 37 -15.45 -7.70 -1.18
N ALA A 38 -14.58 -8.32 -0.38
CA ALA A 38 -14.00 -7.66 0.80
C ALA A 38 -13.04 -6.53 0.42
N VAL A 39 -12.56 -6.49 -0.82
CA VAL A 39 -11.68 -5.44 -1.33
C VAL A 39 -12.53 -4.23 -1.68
N VAL A 40 -12.62 -3.28 -0.75
CA VAL A 40 -13.37 -2.02 -0.96
C VAL A 40 -12.59 -1.10 -1.88
N ASP A 41 -11.27 -1.03 -1.68
CA ASP A 41 -10.34 -0.30 -2.52
C ASP A 41 -9.03 -1.11 -2.63
N PRO A 42 -8.65 -1.60 -3.83
CA PRO A 42 -7.36 -2.25 -4.01
C PRO A 42 -6.20 -1.28 -3.75
N GLY A 43 -6.47 0.03 -3.77
CA GLY A 43 -5.57 1.13 -3.49
C GLY A 43 -4.52 1.33 -4.57
N ASN A 44 -3.48 2.10 -4.23
CA ASN A 44 -2.43 2.48 -5.17
C ASN A 44 -1.07 2.58 -4.47
N PRO A 45 0.04 2.35 -5.20
CA PRO A 45 1.36 2.73 -4.73
C PRO A 45 1.45 4.26 -4.58
N VAL A 46 2.22 4.71 -3.60
CA VAL A 46 2.50 6.14 -3.37
C VAL A 46 4.00 6.42 -3.44
N GLY A 47 4.34 7.64 -3.86
CA GLY A 47 5.72 8.12 -3.91
C GLY A 47 6.20 8.69 -2.58
N MET A 48 7.25 9.51 -2.65
CA MET A 48 7.81 10.21 -1.49
C MET A 48 6.71 10.97 -0.73
N SER A 49 6.43 10.54 0.51
CA SER A 49 5.43 11.17 1.36
C SER A 49 5.93 12.51 1.93
N LYS A 50 4.99 13.36 2.33
CA LYS A 50 5.25 14.62 3.05
C LYS A 50 4.47 14.61 4.36
N THR A 51 5.06 15.16 5.42
CA THR A 51 4.41 15.28 6.72
C THR A 51 3.97 16.72 6.94
N VAL A 52 2.69 16.93 7.24
CA VAL A 52 2.14 18.26 7.58
C VAL A 52 2.02 18.36 9.09
N MET A 53 2.79 19.27 9.69
CA MET A 53 2.81 19.49 11.14
C MET A 53 1.67 20.41 11.58
N PRO A 54 1.26 20.40 12.87
CA PRO A 54 0.17 21.26 13.37
C PRO A 54 0.37 22.76 13.11
N SER A 55 1.61 23.22 13.01
CA SER A 55 1.96 24.62 12.68
C SER A 55 1.83 24.97 11.20
N GLY A 56 1.46 24.02 10.34
CA GLY A 56 1.45 24.17 8.89
C GLY A 56 2.82 23.95 8.23
N LYS A 57 3.89 23.70 9.00
CA LYS A 57 5.19 23.31 8.45
C LYS A 57 5.06 21.99 7.69
N ILE A 58 5.60 21.94 6.47
CA ILE A 58 5.69 20.73 5.66
C ILE A 58 7.10 20.17 5.75
N GLU A 59 7.22 18.89 6.08
CA GLU A 59 8.47 18.14 5.95
C GLU A 59 8.42 17.26 4.70
N ASN A 60 9.48 17.32 3.90
CA ASN A 60 9.63 16.53 2.67
C ASN A 60 10.14 15.11 2.98
N ASN A 61 9.51 14.47 3.97
CA ASN A 61 9.75 13.10 4.36
C ASN A 61 8.42 12.47 4.83
N GLY A 62 8.34 11.14 4.82
CA GLY A 62 7.21 10.38 5.35
C GLY A 62 7.39 9.93 6.81
N GLY A 63 8.23 10.61 7.57
CA GLY A 63 8.65 10.18 8.90
C GLY A 63 9.54 8.93 8.90
N SER A 64 9.63 8.27 10.06
CA SER A 64 10.47 7.08 10.27
C SER A 64 9.95 5.81 9.59
N ASN A 65 8.69 5.82 9.13
CA ASN A 65 8.05 4.66 8.50
C ASN A 65 7.16 5.10 7.32
N PRO A 66 7.75 5.56 6.22
CA PRO A 66 6.99 6.08 5.08
C PRO A 66 6.09 4.99 4.47
N THR A 67 4.95 5.43 3.93
CA THR A 67 4.01 4.56 3.21
C THR A 67 4.49 4.35 1.78
N GLY A 68 4.42 3.11 1.30
CA GLY A 68 4.65 2.74 -0.11
C GLY A 68 3.36 2.50 -0.89
N GLY A 69 2.24 2.30 -0.20
CA GLY A 69 0.91 2.16 -0.79
C GLY A 69 -0.14 1.83 0.25
N TYR A 70 -1.39 1.68 -0.17
CA TYR A 70 -2.49 1.31 0.71
C TYR A 70 -3.48 0.37 0.03
N SER A 71 -4.37 -0.23 0.82
CA SER A 71 -5.64 -0.82 0.38
C SER A 71 -6.69 -0.67 1.48
N ILE A 72 -7.97 -0.70 1.12
CA ILE A 72 -9.09 -0.67 2.07
C ILE A 72 -9.85 -2.00 1.97
N ILE A 73 -9.91 -2.72 3.08
CA ILE A 73 -10.54 -4.04 3.18
C ILE A 73 -11.71 -3.98 4.16
N GLU A 74 -12.82 -4.63 3.81
CA GLU A 74 -13.97 -4.82 4.69
C GLU A 74 -13.91 -6.20 5.35
N ALA A 75 -13.89 -6.24 6.68
CA ALA A 75 -13.86 -7.47 7.47
C ALA A 75 -14.72 -7.36 8.74
N LYS A 76 -14.87 -8.47 9.46
CA LYS A 76 -15.67 -8.51 10.70
C LYS A 76 -14.89 -7.91 11.89
N ASP A 77 -13.59 -8.16 11.95
CA ASP A 77 -12.64 -7.79 13.00
C ASP A 77 -11.22 -7.63 12.43
#